data_AF-A0A6V7JY50-F1
#
_entry.id   AF-A0A6V7JY50-F1
#
_cell.length_a   1.000
_cell.length_b   1.000
_cell.length_c   1.000
_cell.angle_alpha   90.00
_cell.angle_beta   90.00
_cell.angle_gamma   90.00
#
_symmetry.space_group_name_H-M   'P 1'
#
loop_
_entity.id
_entity.type
_entity.pdbx_description
1 polymer ?
#
loop_
_entity_poly.entity_id
_entity_poly.type
_entity_poly.pdbx_seq_one_letter_code
_entity_poly.pdbx_strand_id
1 'polypeptide(L)'
;RIFRKCFQTTYCFLDYPARNVQTLQEWENSKQDGERTSVPVQHFVQHVAALHADGDIGFSKEFELFPKETELYLADNSKSAENQTKNRYGNIIA
;
A
#
# COMPACT_ATOMS: atom_id res chain seq x y z
N ARG A 1 34.88 1.49 31.27
CA ARG A 1 33.95 0.72 30.40
C ARG A 1 32.56 1.32 30.60
N ILE A 2 31.94 1.87 29.56
CA ILE A 2 30.66 2.58 29.64
C ILE A 2 29.51 1.56 29.55
N PHE A 3 28.66 1.49 30.56
CA PHE A 3 27.43 0.69 30.52
C PHE A 3 26.46 1.29 29.49
N ARG A 4 26.12 0.53 28.45
CA ARG A 4 25.01 0.89 27.56
C ARG A 4 23.70 0.71 28.33
N LYS A 5 22.99 1.80 28.61
CA LYS A 5 21.57 1.74 29.00
C LYS A 5 20.77 1.38 27.74
N CYS A 6 20.30 0.14 27.66
CA CYS A 6 19.35 -0.28 26.65
C CYS A 6 17.95 0.16 27.09
N PHE A 7 17.26 0.97 26.29
CA PHE A 7 15.88 1.37 26.55
C PHE A 7 14.94 0.26 26.07
N GLN A 8 14.18 -0.33 27.00
CA GLN A 8 13.17 -1.36 26.71
C GLN A 8 11.84 -0.65 26.43
N THR A 9 11.57 -0.32 25.17
CA THR A 9 10.36 0.46 24.77
C THR A 9 9.13 -0.42 24.51
N THR A 10 9.20 -1.72 24.82
CA THR A 10 8.23 -2.71 24.31
C THR A 10 6.96 -2.84 25.15
N TYR A 11 6.83 -2.13 26.28
CA TYR A 11 5.71 -2.34 27.21
C TYR A 11 4.62 -1.27 27.16
N CYS A 12 4.81 -0.16 26.44
CA CYS A 12 3.82 0.94 26.43
C CYS A 12 2.61 0.72 25.50
N PHE A 13 2.50 -0.42 24.82
CA PHE A 13 1.44 -0.67 23.84
C PHE A 13 0.31 -1.57 24.34
N LEU A 14 0.38 -2.09 25.57
CA LEU A 14 -0.63 -3.02 26.10
C LEU A 14 -1.86 -2.31 26.70
N ASP A 15 -1.77 -1.01 27.00
CA ASP A 15 -2.87 -0.22 27.60
C ASP A 15 -3.77 0.47 26.56
N TYR A 16 -3.47 0.31 25.27
CA TYR A 16 -4.33 0.83 24.21
C TYR A 16 -5.42 -0.19 23.87
N PRO A 17 -6.71 0.22 23.80
CA PRO A 17 -7.73 -0.66 23.25
C PRO A 17 -7.30 -1.09 21.85
N ALA A 18 -7.57 -2.35 21.49
CA ALA A 18 -7.25 -2.86 20.17
C ALA A 18 -7.77 -1.86 19.13
N ARG A 19 -6.85 -1.19 18.42
CA ARG A 19 -7.24 -0.40 17.27
C ARG A 19 -8.02 -1.34 16.37
N ASN A 20 -9.17 -0.90 15.87
CA ASN A 20 -9.81 -1.55 14.74
C ASN A 20 -8.85 -1.37 13.55
N VAL A 21 -7.88 -2.29 13.46
CA VAL A 21 -7.01 -2.40 12.30
C VAL A 21 -7.90 -3.07 11.28
N GLN A 22 -8.18 -2.39 10.17
CA GLN A 22 -8.85 -3.00 9.03
C GLN A 22 -8.09 -4.29 8.71
N THR A 23 -8.73 -5.42 9.00
CA THR A 23 -8.11 -6.71 8.78
C THR A 23 -7.98 -6.93 7.28
N LEU A 24 -6.95 -7.66 6.85
CA LEU A 24 -6.77 -8.09 5.44
C LEU A 24 -8.07 -8.66 4.83
N GLN A 25 -8.91 -9.25 5.67
CA GLN A 25 -10.21 -9.80 5.34
C GLN A 25 -11.20 -8.75 4.78
N GLU A 26 -11.16 -7.50 5.22
CA GLU A 26 -12.04 -6.44 4.69
C GLU A 26 -11.68 -6.05 3.25
N TRP A 27 -10.40 -6.10 2.92
CA TRP A 27 -9.90 -5.83 1.57
C TRP A 27 -10.27 -6.96 0.59
N GLU A 28 -10.14 -8.22 1.02
CA GLU A 28 -10.55 -9.40 0.23
C GLU A 28 -12.05 -9.43 -0.06
N ASN A 29 -12.87 -8.89 0.86
CA ASN A 29 -14.33 -8.85 0.73
C ASN A 29 -14.86 -7.59 0.02
N SER A 30 -13.98 -6.64 -0.33
CA SER A 30 -14.38 -5.46 -1.07
C SER A 30 -14.84 -5.84 -2.49
N LYS A 31 -15.82 -5.10 -3.03
CA LYS A 31 -16.23 -5.23 -4.43
C LYS A 31 -15.03 -4.84 -5.30
N GLN A 32 -14.27 -5.81 -5.77
CA GLN A 32 -13.23 -5.58 -6.77
C GLN A 32 -13.93 -5.25 -8.09
N ASP A 33 -14.04 -3.96 -8.41
CA ASP A 33 -14.72 -3.43 -9.59
C ASP A 33 -13.81 -3.50 -10.84
N GLY A 34 -13.32 -4.71 -11.15
CA GLY A 34 -12.43 -4.97 -12.28
C GLY A 34 -12.49 -6.42 -12.73
N GLU A 35 -12.09 -6.67 -14.00
CA GLU A 35 -11.78 -8.00 -14.50
C GLU A 35 -10.92 -8.74 -13.47
N ARG A 36 -11.35 -9.92 -13.05
CA ARG A 36 -10.76 -10.65 -11.93
C ARG A 36 -9.35 -11.09 -12.31
N THR A 37 -8.34 -10.29 -11.97
CA THR A 37 -6.91 -10.57 -12.21
C THR A 37 -6.32 -11.64 -11.28
N SER A 38 -7.16 -12.31 -10.48
CA SER A 38 -6.69 -13.37 -9.58
C SER A 38 -6.15 -14.56 -10.38
N VAL A 39 -4.87 -14.88 -10.20
CA VAL A 39 -4.22 -16.02 -10.85
C VAL A 39 -4.24 -17.23 -9.92
N PRO A 40 -4.79 -18.39 -10.33
CA PRO A 40 -4.70 -19.61 -9.54
C PRO A 40 -3.24 -19.98 -9.25
N VAL A 41 -2.95 -20.45 -8.03
CA VAL A 41 -1.57 -20.77 -7.60
C VAL A 41 -0.86 -21.74 -8.54
N GLN A 42 -1.60 -22.68 -9.13
CA GLN A 42 -1.08 -23.67 -10.09
C GLN A 42 -0.55 -23.03 -11.37
N HIS A 43 -1.06 -21.85 -11.75
CA HIS A 43 -0.68 -21.13 -12.96
C HIS A 43 0.23 -19.93 -12.69
N PHE A 44 0.48 -19.58 -11.42
CA PHE A 44 1.21 -18.37 -11.05
C PHE A 44 2.60 -18.29 -11.68
N VAL A 45 3.38 -19.38 -11.60
CA VAL A 45 4.74 -19.43 -12.16
C VAL A 45 4.74 -19.20 -13.67
N GLN A 46 3.81 -19.84 -14.39
CA GLN A 46 3.69 -19.69 -15.84
C GLN A 46 3.26 -18.27 -16.22
N HIS A 47 2.30 -17.71 -15.49
CA HIS A 47 1.81 -16.35 -15.70
C HIS A 47 2.92 -15.32 -15.49
N VAL A 48 3.67 -15.40 -14.38
CA VAL A 48 4.79 -14.49 -14.11
C VAL A 48 5.89 -14.60 -15.17
N ALA A 49 6.18 -15.80 -15.67
CA ALA A 49 7.14 -15.97 -16.76
C ALA A 49 6.67 -15.29 -18.05
N ALA A 50 5.38 -15.37 -18.37
CA ALA A 50 4.80 -14.68 -19.53
C ALA A 50 4.84 -13.15 -19.37
N LEU A 51 4.64 -12.61 -18.16
CA LEU A 51 4.70 -11.17 -17.93
C LEU A 51 6.11 -10.58 -18.06
N HIS A 52 7.15 -11.36 -17.71
CA HIS A 52 8.55 -10.97 -17.91
C HIS A 52 9.03 -11.06 -19.37
N ALA A 53 8.25 -11.70 -20.25
CA ALA A 53 8.61 -11.80 -21.65
C ALA A 53 8.73 -10.40 -22.28
N ASP A 54 9.58 -10.29 -23.30
CA ASP A 54 9.80 -9.06 -24.07
C ASP A 54 10.14 -7.83 -23.21
N GLY A 55 10.89 -8.05 -22.12
CA GLY A 55 11.39 -6.98 -21.25
C GLY A 55 10.31 -6.38 -20.36
N ASP A 56 9.57 -7.22 -19.65
CA ASP A 56 8.51 -6.81 -18.70
C ASP A 56 7.36 -6.04 -19.33
N ILE A 57 7.11 -6.24 -20.63
CA ILE A 57 6.01 -5.56 -21.33
C ILE A 57 4.65 -5.95 -20.75
N GLY A 58 4.51 -7.20 -20.28
CA GLY A 58 3.28 -7.68 -19.66
C GLY A 58 2.98 -6.94 -18.38
N PHE A 59 3.97 -6.83 -17.48
CA PHE A 59 3.84 -6.05 -16.25
C PHE A 59 3.56 -4.58 -16.52
N SER A 60 4.26 -3.98 -17.49
CA SER A 60 4.06 -2.57 -17.83
C SER A 60 2.62 -2.29 -18.28
N LYS A 61 2.08 -3.15 -19.14
CA LYS A 61 0.69 -3.03 -19.61
C LYS A 61 -0.31 -3.19 -18.47
N GLU A 62 -0.16 -4.22 -17.63
CA GLU A 62 -1.06 -4.44 -16.49
C GLU A 62 -0.99 -3.28 -15.49
N PHE A 63 0.20 -2.75 -15.24
CA PHE A 63 0.40 -1.60 -14.36
C PHE A 63 -0.28 -0.32 -14.89
N GLU A 64 -0.22 -0.08 -16.21
CA GLU A 64 -0.83 1.10 -16.83
C GLU A 64 -2.35 1.07 -16.86
N LEU A 65 -2.98 -0.12 -16.77
CA LEU A 65 -4.43 -0.28 -16.70
C LEU A 65 -5.01 0.16 -15.36
N PHE A 66 -4.21 0.28 -14.30
CA PHE A 66 -4.69 0.81 -13.03
C PHE A 66 -5.11 2.27 -13.19
N PRO A 67 -6.29 2.65 -12.70
CA PRO A 67 -6.74 4.04 -12.77
C PRO A 67 -5.73 4.93 -12.03
N LYS A 68 -5.11 5.84 -12.78
CA LYS A 68 -4.19 6.87 -12.24
C LYS A 68 -4.93 7.96 -11.47
N GLU A 69 -6.23 7.79 -11.21
CA GLU A 69 -7.10 8.80 -10.65
C GLU A 69 -6.68 9.15 -9.23
N THR A 70 -5.76 10.10 -9.16
CA THR A 70 -5.40 10.85 -7.97
C THR A 70 -6.53 11.84 -7.60
N GLU A 71 -7.48 12.05 -8.51
CA GLU A 71 -8.59 12.99 -8.37
C GLU A 71 -9.80 12.42 -7.60
N LEU A 72 -9.91 11.09 -7.47
CA LEU A 72 -10.99 10.47 -6.69
C LEU A 72 -10.80 10.63 -5.17
N TYR A 73 -9.59 10.95 -4.72
CA TYR A 73 -9.27 11.06 -3.30
C TYR A 73 -9.17 12.53 -2.87
N LEU A 74 -10.18 13.00 -2.14
CA LEU A 74 -10.20 14.31 -1.51
C LEU A 74 -9.17 14.36 -0.37
N ALA A 75 -7.96 14.83 -0.67
CA ALA A 75 -6.87 15.04 0.29
C ALA A 75 -6.71 16.53 0.67
N ASP A 76 -7.83 17.24 0.85
CA ASP A 76 -7.86 18.70 1.01
C ASP A 76 -7.04 19.18 2.22
N ASN A 77 -7.09 18.44 3.32
CA ASN A 77 -6.31 18.75 4.52
C ASN A 77 -4.81 18.72 4.25
N SER A 78 -4.32 17.74 3.50
CA SER A 78 -2.90 17.63 3.15
C SER A 78 -2.45 18.68 2.14
N LYS A 79 -3.36 19.15 1.27
CA LYS A 79 -3.10 20.23 0.31
C LYS A 79 -3.06 21.63 0.94
N SER A 80 -3.58 21.78 2.17
CA SER A 80 -3.60 23.08 2.87
C SER A 80 -2.19 23.63 3.11
N ALA A 81 -2.06 24.97 3.06
CA ALA A 81 -0.77 25.65 3.21
C ALA A 81 -0.06 25.32 4.54
N GLU A 82 -0.82 25.06 5.60
CA GLU A 82 -0.28 24.68 6.91
C GLU A 82 0.35 23.27 6.90
N ASN A 83 -0.18 22.36 6.09
CA ASN A 83 0.26 20.97 6.05
C ASN A 83 1.26 20.68 4.93
N GLN A 84 1.43 21.58 3.95
CA GLN A 84 2.42 21.41 2.88
C GLN A 84 3.85 21.22 3.39
N THR A 85 4.26 21.95 4.43
CA THR A 85 5.58 21.81 5.03
C THR A 85 5.74 20.52 5.85
N LYS A 86 4.64 19.83 6.14
CA LYS A 86 4.62 18.54 6.86
C LYS A 86 4.72 17.36 5.89
N ASN A 87 4.52 17.57 4.59
CA ASN A 87 4.64 16.55 3.55
C ASN A 87 6.09 16.44 3.06
N ARG A 88 6.61 15.20 2.95
CA ARG A 88 7.94 14.95 2.37
C ARG A 88 7.94 15.08 0.85
N TYR A 89 6.84 14.72 0.20
CA TYR A 89 6.65 14.78 -1.24
C TYR A 89 5.31 15.43 -1.53
N GLY A 90 5.26 16.42 -2.43
CA GLY A 90 4.02 17.13 -2.75
C GLY A 90 3.01 16.30 -3.55
N ASN A 91 3.48 15.22 -4.19
CA ASN A 91 2.68 14.31 -5.01
C ASN A 91 2.29 13.01 -4.27
N ILE A 92 2.67 12.85 -3.00
CA ILE A 92 2.27 11.72 -2.15
C ILE A 92 1.65 12.30 -0.89
N ILE A 93 0.32 12.37 -0.89
CA ILE A 93 -0.49 13.05 0.13
C ILE A 93 -1.55 12.10 0.67
N ALA A 94 -2.03 12.34 1.89
CA ALA A 94 -2.98 11.50 2.62
C ALA A 94 -4.10 12.34 3.24
#